data_AF-A0A9P7HEN9-F1
#
_entry.id   AF-A0A9P7HEN9-F1
#
_cell.length_a   1.000
_cell.length_b   1.000
_cell.length_c   1.000
_cell.angle_alpha   90.00
_cell.angle_beta   90.00
_cell.angle_gamma   90.00
#
_symmetry.space_group_name_H-M   'P 1'
#
loop_
_entity.id
_entity.type
_entity.pdbx_description
1 polymer ?
#
loop_
_entity_poly.entity_id
_entity_poly.type
_entity_poly.pdbx_seq_one_letter_code
_entity_poly.pdbx_strand_id
1 'polypeptide(L)'
;MSCVLCAEETSHLWIRDFGPTFVRFRNGKLLRGVDWNFNYWGGKRAPSGDEHIAKIASQHITNSPPLDASIVTEGGAIEVDGEGTFMAAETAIINDNRNAGKTKEQIEGELSRLLGVQKFLWLAGEAGRETTDCHIDALARFIRPGVVVLSKPSPQGQGKYSFAYNDARERLSKATNAQGKKIVLYDCLEPDLGKLQRVSEGENCVASYVNFLNVNGGIIIPKFGDEERDAQALELFKKLYPDMRVSQVFERSNFKDEIGAAITITPNGMRILHHFGFDPKTARGVQNKQMRMVHPQTFEDLVVENFSQVEDDYGAPFMFFHRVDLHTALKEMALSSDERYPEKAKIVLDNGETFVKYLVVVADGVRTKLIDETIQKDVPLENIGSSFYRCLIPFSEVNENPDLEVIFKNQDPGFWVLFDLSTGTFLVTYPCRD
;
A
#
# COMPACT_ATOMS: atom_id res chain seq x y z
N MET A 1 -5.93 -22.29 6.91
CA MET A 1 -4.82 -21.34 6.95
C MET A 1 -5.18 -20.29 7.96
N SER A 2 -4.41 -20.17 9.03
CA SER A 2 -4.45 -19.01 9.91
C SER A 2 -3.65 -17.90 9.24
N CYS A 3 -4.22 -16.71 9.12
CA CYS A 3 -3.42 -15.51 8.86
C CYS A 3 -2.73 -15.18 10.18
N VAL A 4 -1.40 -15.05 10.18
CA VAL A 4 -0.65 -14.61 11.37
C VAL A 4 -0.33 -13.14 11.15
N LEU A 5 -0.90 -12.28 11.98
CA LEU A 5 -0.55 -10.87 11.99
C LEU A 5 0.71 -10.65 12.84
N CYS A 6 1.71 -10.00 12.25
CA CYS A 6 2.79 -9.37 13.00
C CYS A 6 2.54 -7.85 12.96
N ALA A 7 2.35 -7.22 14.11
CA ALA A 7 2.22 -5.78 14.22
C ALA A 7 3.64 -5.20 14.39
N GLU A 8 4.13 -4.53 13.36
CA GLU A 8 5.39 -3.79 13.38
C GLU A 8 5.13 -2.40 12.81
N GLU A 9 5.75 -1.38 13.39
CA GLU A 9 5.69 -0.02 12.84
C GLU A 9 6.43 0.02 11.50
N THR A 10 5.67 0.18 10.42
CA THR A 10 6.19 0.43 9.07
C THR A 10 5.61 1.72 8.55
N SER A 11 6.42 2.55 7.93
CA SER A 11 5.94 3.78 7.30
C SER A 11 5.61 3.58 5.83
N HIS A 12 6.00 2.45 5.25
CA HIS A 12 5.72 2.10 3.86
C HIS A 12 5.12 0.69 3.71
N LEU A 13 4.43 0.46 2.60
CA LEU A 13 3.74 -0.81 2.31
C LEU A 13 4.52 -1.74 1.35
N TRP A 14 5.80 -1.45 1.11
CA TRP A 14 6.66 -2.15 0.13
C TRP A 14 7.44 -3.32 0.74
N ILE A 15 6.74 -4.26 1.39
CA ILE A 15 7.37 -5.41 2.06
C ILE A 15 8.22 -6.28 1.12
N ARG A 16 7.95 -6.23 -0.19
CA ARG A 16 8.80 -6.83 -1.23
C ARG A 16 10.24 -6.33 -1.14
N ASP A 17 10.44 -5.04 -0.87
CA ASP A 17 11.73 -4.37 -0.97
C ASP A 17 12.50 -4.41 0.34
N PHE A 18 11.84 -4.07 1.46
CA PHE A 18 12.48 -3.99 2.77
C PHE A 18 12.29 -5.25 3.64
N GLY A 19 11.43 -6.19 3.22
CA GLY A 19 11.23 -7.45 3.90
C GLY A 19 12.36 -8.45 3.63
N PRO A 20 12.39 -9.58 4.37
CA PRO A 20 13.45 -10.56 4.22
C PRO A 20 13.29 -11.39 2.94
N THR A 21 14.39 -11.60 2.20
CA THR A 21 14.43 -12.65 1.18
C THR A 21 14.73 -13.99 1.84
N PHE A 22 13.76 -14.89 1.85
CA PHE A 22 13.95 -16.21 2.47
C PHE A 22 14.81 -17.13 1.60
N VAL A 23 15.83 -17.72 2.21
CA VAL A 23 16.73 -18.70 1.60
C VAL A 23 16.74 -19.99 2.41
N ARG A 24 16.91 -21.13 1.71
CA ARG A 24 16.98 -22.45 2.32
C ARG A 24 18.29 -23.12 1.98
N PHE A 25 18.96 -23.67 3.00
CA PHE A 25 20.17 -24.47 2.77
C PHE A 25 19.85 -25.75 1.99
N ARG A 26 20.78 -26.21 1.13
CA ARG A 26 20.62 -27.41 0.28
C ARG A 26 20.28 -28.69 1.06
N ASN A 27 20.68 -28.77 2.33
CA ASN A 27 20.32 -29.89 3.22
C ASN A 27 18.83 -29.88 3.64
N GLY A 28 18.07 -28.86 3.23
CA GLY A 28 16.64 -28.71 3.45
C GLY A 28 16.25 -28.33 4.87
N LYS A 29 17.19 -28.20 5.82
CA LYS A 29 16.85 -28.15 7.25
C LYS A 29 16.70 -26.75 7.83
N LEU A 30 17.29 -25.73 7.21
CA LEU A 30 17.31 -24.38 7.78
C LEU A 30 16.82 -23.34 6.78
N LEU A 31 15.78 -22.60 7.18
CA LEU A 31 15.25 -21.41 6.53
C LEU A 31 15.85 -20.19 7.23
N ARG A 32 16.30 -19.19 6.48
CA ARG A 32 16.81 -17.92 7.01
C ARG A 32 16.28 -16.78 6.13
N GLY A 33 15.96 -15.63 6.73
CA GLY A 33 15.77 -14.40 5.97
C GLY A 33 17.10 -13.69 5.72
N VAL A 34 17.27 -13.11 4.55
CA VAL A 34 18.37 -12.19 4.24
C VAL A 34 17.91 -10.76 4.50
N ASP A 35 18.75 -9.98 5.21
CA ASP A 35 18.58 -8.54 5.37
C ASP A 35 19.54 -7.82 4.42
N TRP A 36 18.98 -7.02 3.51
CA TRP A 36 19.69 -6.39 2.40
C TRP A 36 20.10 -4.94 2.67
N ASN A 37 20.05 -4.47 3.92
CA ASN A 37 20.39 -3.09 4.28
C ASN A 37 19.55 -2.04 3.51
N PHE A 38 18.22 -2.22 3.47
CA PHE A 38 17.32 -1.31 2.75
C PHE A 38 17.60 0.17 3.06
N ASN A 39 17.71 1.00 2.02
CA ASN A 39 18.10 2.41 2.15
C ASN A 39 17.12 3.38 1.45
N TYR A 40 15.85 3.00 1.31
CA TYR A 40 14.81 3.86 0.71
C TYR A 40 15.10 4.23 -0.74
N TRP A 41 15.45 3.21 -1.52
CA TRP A 41 15.81 3.29 -2.94
C TRP A 41 16.88 4.34 -3.25
N GLY A 42 17.98 4.31 -2.51
CA GLY A 42 19.09 5.24 -2.68
C GLY A 42 18.88 6.58 -1.97
N GLY A 43 18.18 6.57 -0.82
CA GLY A 43 17.90 7.78 -0.04
C GLY A 43 16.86 8.70 -0.68
N LYS A 44 16.02 8.18 -1.58
CA LYS A 44 14.93 8.94 -2.21
C LYS A 44 13.79 9.26 -1.24
N ARG A 45 13.74 8.57 -0.09
CA ARG A 45 12.88 8.90 1.04
C ARG A 45 13.69 8.94 2.33
N ALA A 46 13.18 9.67 3.32
CA ALA A 46 13.77 9.70 4.65
C ALA A 46 13.58 8.35 5.36
N PRO A 47 14.56 7.92 6.18
CA PRO A 47 14.39 6.76 7.04
C PRO A 47 13.21 6.89 7.99
N SER A 48 12.53 5.78 8.19
CA SER A 48 11.24 5.72 8.88
C SER A 48 10.99 4.36 9.58
N GLY A 49 12.04 3.59 9.83
CA GLY A 49 12.01 2.31 10.56
C GLY A 49 11.87 1.05 9.70
N ASP A 50 11.54 1.18 8.41
CA ASP A 50 11.31 0.04 7.51
C ASP A 50 12.58 -0.82 7.32
N GLU A 51 13.77 -0.25 7.50
CA GLU A 51 15.07 -0.93 7.42
C GLU A 51 15.24 -2.05 8.48
N HIS A 52 14.43 -2.07 9.53
CA HIS A 52 14.51 -3.10 10.59
C HIS A 52 13.60 -4.29 10.34
N ILE A 53 12.67 -4.19 9.38
CA ILE A 53 11.60 -5.19 9.19
C ILE A 53 12.15 -6.53 8.70
N ALA A 54 13.15 -6.55 7.82
CA ALA A 54 13.79 -7.80 7.39
C ALA A 54 14.30 -8.63 8.58
N LYS A 55 15.00 -7.97 9.51
CA LYS A 55 15.51 -8.61 10.72
C LYS A 55 14.40 -9.12 11.64
N ILE A 56 13.39 -8.29 11.91
CA ILE A 56 12.27 -8.65 12.79
C ILE A 56 11.48 -9.82 12.21
N ALA A 57 11.07 -9.72 10.95
CA ALA A 57 10.30 -10.75 10.26
C ALA A 57 11.10 -12.06 10.11
N SER A 58 12.40 -11.99 9.82
CA SER A 58 13.27 -13.18 9.75
C SER A 58 13.33 -13.90 11.09
N GLN A 59 13.55 -13.17 12.19
CA GLN A 59 13.59 -13.75 13.53
C GLN A 59 12.25 -14.38 13.91
N HIS A 60 11.13 -13.69 13.64
CA HIS A 60 9.80 -14.18 13.97
C HIS A 60 9.42 -15.44 13.17
N ILE A 61 9.70 -15.46 11.86
CA ILE A 61 9.27 -16.55 10.96
C ILE A 61 10.20 -17.76 11.06
N THR A 62 11.50 -17.54 11.24
CA THR A 62 12.50 -18.63 11.17
C THR A 62 13.05 -19.05 12.53
N ASN A 63 12.72 -18.33 13.61
CA ASN A 63 13.34 -18.49 14.92
C ASN A 63 14.87 -18.42 14.88
N SER A 64 15.42 -17.68 13.92
CA SER A 64 16.86 -17.52 13.69
C SER A 64 17.18 -16.08 13.27
N PRO A 65 18.37 -15.57 13.63
CA PRO A 65 18.78 -14.25 13.19
C PRO A 65 18.87 -14.20 11.65
N PRO A 66 18.69 -13.03 11.02
CA PRO A 66 18.87 -12.91 9.57
C PRO A 66 20.29 -13.27 9.13
N LEU A 67 20.47 -13.42 7.83
CA LEU A 67 21.77 -13.35 7.18
C LEU A 67 21.99 -11.91 6.74
N ASP A 68 22.99 -11.24 7.30
CA ASP A 68 23.29 -9.87 6.93
C ASP A 68 24.02 -9.84 5.57
N ALA A 69 23.54 -8.95 4.69
CA ALA A 69 24.23 -8.63 3.46
C ALA A 69 25.32 -7.58 3.71
N SER A 70 26.37 -7.61 2.90
CA SER A 70 27.38 -6.56 2.83
C SER A 70 27.08 -5.53 1.74
N ILE A 71 25.98 -5.70 1.00
CA ILE A 71 25.50 -4.81 -0.08
C ILE A 71 24.13 -4.24 0.29
N VAL A 72 23.76 -3.14 -0.36
CA VAL A 72 22.40 -2.61 -0.36
C VAL A 72 21.66 -3.11 -1.58
N THR A 73 20.47 -3.67 -1.40
CA THR A 73 19.53 -3.97 -2.49
C THR A 73 18.12 -4.17 -1.93
N GLU A 74 17.17 -4.50 -2.79
CA GLU A 74 15.75 -4.64 -2.50
C GLU A 74 15.25 -5.95 -3.08
N GLY A 75 14.27 -6.58 -2.43
CA GLY A 75 13.70 -7.82 -2.96
C GLY A 75 13.02 -7.65 -4.32
N GLY A 76 12.52 -6.46 -4.70
CA GLY A 76 12.00 -6.17 -6.04
C GLY A 76 13.09 -6.06 -7.13
N ALA A 77 14.34 -5.80 -6.74
CA ALA A 77 15.49 -5.75 -7.66
C ALA A 77 16.09 -7.14 -7.94
N ILE A 78 15.70 -8.17 -7.17
CA ILE A 78 16.25 -9.52 -7.24
C ILE A 78 15.27 -10.47 -7.91
N GLU A 79 15.72 -11.16 -8.96
CA GLU A 79 14.98 -12.24 -9.59
C GLU A 79 15.89 -13.47 -9.76
N VAL A 80 15.41 -14.64 -9.31
CA VAL A 80 16.16 -15.90 -9.35
C VAL A 80 15.32 -17.02 -9.93
N ASP A 81 15.95 -17.93 -10.68
CA ASP A 81 15.24 -19.03 -11.33
C ASP A 81 15.12 -20.30 -10.47
N GLY A 82 15.77 -20.31 -9.30
CA GLY A 82 15.83 -21.45 -8.37
C GLY A 82 16.86 -22.53 -8.75
N GLU A 83 17.52 -22.41 -9.89
CA GLU A 83 18.57 -23.32 -10.36
C GLU A 83 19.95 -22.63 -10.45
N GLY A 84 20.08 -21.43 -9.88
CA GLY A 84 21.36 -20.72 -9.75
C GLY A 84 21.58 -19.63 -10.80
N THR A 85 20.55 -19.27 -11.57
CA THR A 85 20.57 -18.08 -12.42
C THR A 85 19.93 -16.91 -11.69
N PHE A 86 20.64 -15.78 -11.70
CA PHE A 86 20.19 -14.48 -11.20
C PHE A 86 19.93 -13.53 -12.37
N MET A 87 18.93 -12.68 -12.24
CA MET A 87 18.61 -11.61 -13.20
C MET A 87 18.28 -10.32 -12.45
N ALA A 88 18.83 -9.20 -12.91
CA ALA A 88 18.52 -7.88 -12.39
C ALA A 88 18.87 -6.78 -13.40
N ALA A 89 18.33 -5.58 -13.18
CA ALA A 89 18.79 -4.37 -13.84
C ALA A 89 20.03 -3.81 -13.11
N GLU A 90 21.06 -3.40 -13.86
CA GLU A 90 22.28 -2.79 -13.31
C GLU A 90 21.94 -1.49 -12.58
N THR A 91 21.03 -0.67 -13.14
CA THR A 91 20.61 0.60 -12.54
C THR A 91 20.01 0.47 -11.14
N ALA A 92 19.44 -0.67 -10.77
CA ALA A 92 18.82 -0.90 -9.48
C ALA A 92 19.80 -1.37 -8.38
N ILE A 93 20.95 -1.98 -8.75
CA ILE A 93 21.87 -2.61 -7.78
C ILE A 93 23.31 -2.08 -7.92
N ILE A 94 23.81 -1.98 -9.15
CA ILE A 94 25.20 -1.61 -9.46
C ILE A 94 25.26 -0.10 -9.73
N ASN A 95 25.12 0.67 -8.66
CA ASN A 95 25.23 2.12 -8.71
C ASN A 95 25.70 2.65 -7.34
N ASP A 96 26.15 3.90 -7.28
CA ASP A 96 26.68 4.49 -6.05
C ASP A 96 25.61 4.84 -5.01
N ASN A 97 24.35 5.05 -5.41
CA ASN A 97 23.28 5.34 -4.45
C ASN A 97 22.85 4.10 -3.64
N ARG A 98 23.16 2.88 -4.13
CA ARG A 98 23.05 1.62 -3.38
C ARG A 98 24.39 1.18 -2.82
N ASN A 99 25.39 1.03 -3.68
CA ASN A 99 26.61 0.29 -3.40
C ASN A 99 27.87 1.10 -3.73
N ALA A 100 27.98 2.31 -3.14
CA ALA A 100 29.11 3.20 -3.32
C ALA A 100 30.46 2.49 -3.13
N GLY A 101 31.33 2.59 -4.13
CA GLY A 101 32.70 2.05 -4.09
C GLY A 101 32.82 0.53 -4.17
N LYS A 102 31.72 -0.20 -4.42
CA LYS A 102 31.75 -1.65 -4.64
C LYS A 102 31.85 -1.99 -6.12
N THR A 103 32.68 -2.96 -6.46
CA THR A 103 32.76 -3.47 -7.83
C THR A 103 31.63 -4.45 -8.11
N LYS A 104 31.34 -4.66 -9.40
CA LYS A 104 30.36 -5.66 -9.85
C LYS A 104 30.70 -7.06 -9.32
N GLU A 105 31.97 -7.44 -9.32
CA GLU A 105 32.44 -8.74 -8.83
C GLU A 105 32.22 -8.90 -7.32
N GLN A 106 32.36 -7.82 -6.54
CA GLN A 106 32.06 -7.84 -5.10
C GLN A 106 30.56 -8.03 -4.84
N ILE A 107 29.72 -7.35 -5.64
CA ILE A 107 28.27 -7.50 -5.58
C ILE A 107 27.84 -8.92 -5.98
N GLU A 108 28.38 -9.44 -7.09
CA GLU A 108 28.12 -10.81 -7.55
C GLU A 108 28.60 -11.86 -6.54
N GLY A 109 29.75 -11.64 -5.89
CA GLY A 109 30.27 -12.52 -4.84
C GLY A 109 29.31 -12.60 -3.64
N GLU A 110 28.74 -11.47 -3.25
CA GLU A 110 27.78 -11.42 -2.15
C GLU A 110 26.43 -12.05 -2.49
N LEU A 111 25.90 -11.76 -3.68
CA LEU A 111 24.70 -12.40 -4.20
C LEU A 111 24.87 -13.92 -4.31
N SER A 112 26.03 -14.38 -4.77
CA SER A 112 26.37 -15.81 -4.84
C SER A 112 26.40 -16.46 -3.44
N ARG A 113 27.00 -15.78 -2.45
CA ARG A 113 27.08 -16.25 -1.06
C ARG A 113 25.70 -16.41 -0.42
N LEU A 114 24.81 -15.43 -0.62
CA LEU A 114 23.51 -15.38 0.04
C LEU A 114 22.44 -16.18 -0.69
N LEU A 115 22.40 -16.13 -2.02
CA LEU A 115 21.35 -16.73 -2.84
C LEU A 115 21.74 -18.08 -3.46
N GLY A 116 23.02 -18.44 -3.46
CA GLY A 116 23.51 -19.67 -4.11
C GLY A 116 23.48 -19.62 -5.64
N VAL A 117 23.38 -18.42 -6.21
CA VAL A 117 23.43 -18.16 -7.65
C VAL A 117 24.87 -18.23 -8.16
N GLN A 118 25.03 -18.57 -9.44
CA GLN A 118 26.33 -18.80 -10.08
C GLN A 118 26.41 -18.13 -11.45
N LYS A 119 25.27 -17.72 -12.03
CA LYS A 119 25.20 -17.06 -13.32
C LYS A 119 24.35 -15.81 -13.23
N PHE A 120 24.87 -14.71 -13.78
CA PHE A 120 24.25 -13.40 -13.69
C PHE A 120 23.81 -12.93 -15.08
N LEU A 121 22.54 -12.55 -15.19
CA LEU A 121 21.93 -11.94 -16.36
C LEU A 121 21.65 -10.47 -16.05
N TRP A 122 22.63 -9.62 -16.32
CA TRP A 122 22.53 -8.18 -16.08
C TRP A 122 21.93 -7.44 -17.28
N LEU A 123 20.79 -6.79 -17.02
CA LEU A 123 20.09 -5.92 -17.97
C LEU A 123 20.47 -4.46 -17.68
N ALA A 124 20.49 -3.59 -18.69
CA ALA A 124 20.92 -2.20 -18.49
C ALA A 124 20.00 -1.44 -17.51
N GLY A 125 18.68 -1.57 -17.67
CA GLY A 125 17.69 -0.79 -16.91
C GLY A 125 17.65 0.69 -17.31
N GLU A 126 16.82 1.48 -16.62
CA GLU A 126 16.69 2.94 -16.80
C GLU A 126 16.52 3.65 -15.45
N ALA A 127 17.61 4.25 -14.94
CA ALA A 127 17.60 5.00 -13.68
C ALA A 127 16.80 6.32 -13.78
N GLY A 128 16.26 6.79 -12.66
CA GLY A 128 15.63 8.11 -12.55
C GLY A 128 14.27 8.26 -13.25
N ARG A 129 13.76 7.20 -13.88
CA ARG A 129 12.40 7.17 -14.47
C ARG A 129 11.31 6.99 -13.41
N GLU A 130 11.62 6.29 -12.32
CA GLU A 130 10.76 6.05 -11.18
C GLU A 130 11.61 5.80 -9.91
N THR A 131 10.96 5.54 -8.77
CA THR A 131 11.63 5.49 -7.46
C THR A 131 12.66 4.36 -7.35
N THR A 132 12.44 3.21 -7.98
CA THR A 132 13.24 2.00 -7.80
C THR A 132 14.49 1.91 -8.68
N ASP A 133 14.67 2.82 -9.63
CA ASP A 133 15.72 2.77 -10.66
C ASP A 133 15.63 1.52 -11.56
N CYS A 134 14.40 1.17 -11.96
CA CYS A 134 14.05 0.05 -12.83
C CYS A 134 14.26 -1.32 -12.15
N HIS A 135 13.51 -1.58 -11.09
CA HIS A 135 13.42 -2.92 -10.51
C HIS A 135 13.04 -3.96 -11.58
N ILE A 136 13.69 -5.13 -11.45
CA ILE A 136 13.51 -6.24 -12.39
C ILE A 136 12.10 -6.80 -12.33
N ASP A 137 11.43 -6.72 -11.18
CA ASP A 137 10.12 -7.31 -10.94
C ASP A 137 8.98 -6.69 -11.77
N ALA A 138 9.19 -5.49 -12.31
CA ALA A 138 8.31 -4.82 -13.25
C ALA A 138 8.76 -4.93 -14.72
N LEU A 139 9.97 -5.44 -14.98
CA LEU A 139 10.57 -5.54 -16.32
C LEU A 139 10.59 -6.99 -16.84
N ALA A 140 11.05 -7.96 -16.05
CA ALA A 140 11.28 -9.33 -16.48
C ALA A 140 11.20 -10.32 -15.30
N ARG A 141 10.46 -11.42 -15.44
CA ARG A 141 10.33 -12.44 -14.38
C ARG A 141 10.59 -13.84 -14.90
N PHE A 142 11.27 -14.67 -14.12
CA PHE A 142 11.28 -16.11 -14.37
C PHE A 142 9.91 -16.69 -14.01
N ILE A 143 9.31 -17.41 -14.95
CA ILE A 143 8.09 -18.19 -14.70
C ILE A 143 8.39 -19.66 -14.34
N ARG A 144 9.61 -20.10 -14.68
CA ARG A 144 10.27 -21.37 -14.32
C ARG A 144 11.73 -21.31 -14.78
N PRO A 145 12.60 -22.24 -14.38
CA PRO A 145 14.00 -22.26 -14.80
C PRO A 145 14.19 -22.09 -16.32
N GLY A 146 14.89 -21.03 -16.71
CA GLY A 146 15.19 -20.71 -18.11
C GLY A 146 14.04 -20.14 -18.95
N VAL A 147 12.88 -19.83 -18.37
CA VAL A 147 11.75 -19.22 -19.11
C VAL A 147 11.36 -17.90 -18.45
N VAL A 148 11.37 -16.82 -19.24
CA VAL A 148 11.15 -15.46 -18.76
C VAL A 148 9.95 -14.84 -19.48
N VAL A 149 9.15 -14.07 -18.73
CA VAL A 149 8.15 -13.15 -19.28
C VAL A 149 8.64 -11.71 -19.15
N LEU A 150 8.53 -10.92 -20.22
CA LEU A 150 8.96 -9.52 -20.31
C LEU A 150 7.75 -8.58 -20.31
N SER A 151 7.87 -7.46 -19.58
CA SER A 151 6.98 -6.32 -19.74
C SER A 151 7.28 -5.66 -21.07
N LYS A 152 6.37 -5.80 -22.03
CA LYS A 152 6.52 -5.21 -23.35
C LYS A 152 5.72 -3.92 -23.42
N PRO A 153 6.38 -2.78 -23.67
CA PRO A 153 5.71 -1.50 -23.76
C PRO A 153 4.61 -1.47 -24.82
N SER A 154 3.51 -0.76 -24.52
CA SER A 154 2.38 -0.63 -25.45
C SER A 154 2.83 0.00 -26.77
N PRO A 155 2.43 -0.57 -27.93
CA PRO A 155 2.82 -0.07 -29.25
C PRO A 155 2.22 1.31 -29.59
N GLN A 156 1.21 1.77 -28.84
CA GLN A 156 0.51 3.05 -29.08
C GLN A 156 1.22 4.27 -28.46
N GLY A 157 2.50 4.15 -28.09
CA GLY A 157 3.43 5.29 -28.05
C GLY A 157 3.61 6.02 -26.73
N GLN A 158 3.15 5.48 -25.60
CA GLN A 158 3.42 6.04 -24.26
C GLN A 158 4.21 5.11 -23.32
N GLY A 159 4.69 3.97 -23.84
CA GLY A 159 5.47 3.01 -23.07
C GLY A 159 6.80 3.58 -22.58
N LYS A 160 6.91 3.84 -21.27
CA LYS A 160 8.03 4.58 -20.66
C LYS A 160 9.38 3.84 -20.69
N TYR A 161 9.37 2.50 -20.77
CA TYR A 161 10.55 1.64 -20.62
C TYR A 161 10.95 0.92 -21.91
N SER A 162 10.76 1.57 -23.06
CA SER A 162 11.10 0.99 -24.37
C SER A 162 12.58 0.65 -24.51
N PHE A 163 13.48 1.44 -23.93
CA PHE A 163 14.90 1.13 -23.94
C PHE A 163 15.21 -0.08 -23.06
N ALA A 164 14.75 -0.10 -21.80
CA ALA A 164 14.94 -1.22 -20.89
C ALA A 164 14.41 -2.55 -21.47
N TYR A 165 13.21 -2.54 -22.08
CA TYR A 165 12.65 -3.73 -22.74
C TYR A 165 13.49 -4.21 -23.92
N ASN A 166 13.94 -3.30 -24.81
CA ASN A 166 14.71 -3.68 -25.98
C ASN A 166 16.08 -4.27 -25.59
N ASP A 167 16.77 -3.64 -24.63
CA ASP A 167 18.01 -4.17 -24.06
C ASP A 167 17.79 -5.54 -23.41
N ALA A 168 16.75 -5.67 -22.59
CA ALA A 168 16.41 -6.93 -21.92
C ALA A 168 16.17 -8.05 -22.94
N ARG A 169 15.34 -7.79 -23.96
CA ARG A 169 15.03 -8.77 -25.00
C ARG A 169 16.27 -9.16 -25.79
N GLU A 170 17.12 -8.21 -26.17
CA GLU A 170 18.34 -8.48 -26.91
C GLU A 170 19.28 -9.38 -26.11
N ARG A 171 19.61 -8.98 -24.86
CA ARG A 171 20.54 -9.72 -24.00
C ARG A 171 20.03 -11.12 -23.68
N LEU A 172 18.77 -11.22 -23.26
CA LEU A 172 18.20 -12.50 -22.85
C LEU A 172 18.02 -13.45 -24.02
N SER A 173 17.74 -12.97 -25.24
CA SER A 173 17.64 -13.82 -26.44
C SER A 173 18.95 -14.55 -26.79
N LYS A 174 20.09 -13.98 -26.38
CA LYS A 174 21.44 -14.53 -26.57
C LYS A 174 21.95 -15.29 -25.34
N ALA A 175 21.24 -15.19 -24.22
CA ALA A 175 21.67 -15.73 -22.94
C ALA A 175 21.34 -17.22 -22.77
N THR A 176 22.03 -17.84 -21.81
CA THR A 176 21.70 -19.16 -21.29
C THR A 176 21.59 -19.09 -19.76
N ASN A 177 20.84 -20.01 -19.15
CA ASN A 177 20.77 -20.14 -17.69
C ASN A 177 22.03 -20.82 -17.12
N ALA A 178 22.10 -21.02 -15.80
CA ALA A 178 23.23 -21.66 -15.11
C ALA A 178 23.47 -23.11 -15.59
N GLN A 179 22.44 -23.77 -16.10
CA GLN A 179 22.47 -25.13 -16.67
C GLN A 179 22.87 -25.14 -18.15
N GLY A 180 23.17 -23.97 -18.74
CA GLY A 180 23.53 -23.85 -20.14
C GLY A 180 22.35 -23.92 -21.13
N LYS A 181 21.10 -23.96 -20.65
CA LYS A 181 19.90 -23.92 -21.52
C LYS A 181 19.65 -22.50 -21.99
N LYS A 182 19.23 -22.33 -23.25
CA LYS A 182 18.82 -21.02 -23.78
C LYS A 182 17.61 -20.47 -23.03
N ILE A 183 17.59 -19.16 -22.82
CA ILE A 183 16.43 -18.49 -22.23
C ILE A 183 15.29 -18.45 -23.25
N VAL A 184 14.11 -18.89 -22.84
CA VAL A 184 12.86 -18.76 -23.61
C VAL A 184 12.14 -17.50 -23.17
N LEU A 185 11.68 -16.67 -24.12
CA LEU A 185 11.07 -15.38 -23.85
C LEU A 185 9.61 -15.33 -24.27
N TYR A 186 8.77 -14.77 -23.42
CA TYR A 186 7.40 -14.38 -23.71
C TYR A 186 7.21 -12.88 -23.47
N ASP A 187 6.45 -12.22 -24.34
CA ASP A 187 6.07 -10.82 -24.15
C ASP A 187 4.69 -10.73 -23.50
N CYS A 188 4.58 -9.91 -22.46
CA CYS A 188 3.32 -9.46 -21.91
C CYS A 188 3.16 -7.97 -22.21
N LEU A 189 2.17 -7.61 -23.03
CA LEU A 189 1.92 -6.22 -23.39
C LEU A 189 1.42 -5.43 -22.16
N GLU A 190 2.03 -4.28 -21.91
CA GLU A 190 1.57 -3.30 -20.93
C GLU A 190 0.19 -2.75 -21.28
N PRO A 191 -0.60 -2.27 -20.29
CA PRO A 191 -1.81 -1.51 -20.57
C PRO A 191 -1.48 -0.23 -21.35
N ASP A 192 -2.42 0.22 -22.16
CA ASP A 192 -2.35 1.56 -22.73
C ASP A 192 -2.66 2.60 -21.65
N LEU A 193 -1.63 3.34 -21.21
CA LEU A 193 -1.76 4.37 -20.17
C LEU A 193 -2.81 5.43 -20.54
N GLY A 194 -3.02 5.72 -21.83
CA GLY A 194 -4.02 6.69 -22.29
C GLY A 194 -5.46 6.23 -22.07
N LYS A 195 -5.70 4.93 -21.85
CA LYS A 195 -7.03 4.39 -21.51
C LYS A 195 -7.28 4.34 -20.00
N LEU A 196 -6.27 4.58 -19.18
CA LEU A 196 -6.39 4.50 -17.74
C LEU A 196 -6.97 5.81 -17.20
N GLN A 197 -8.14 5.74 -16.54
CA GLN A 197 -8.92 6.91 -16.12
C GLN A 197 -8.25 7.82 -15.06
N ARG A 198 -7.02 7.50 -14.59
CA ARG A 198 -6.35 8.17 -13.47
C ARG A 198 -4.82 8.26 -13.57
N VAL A 199 -4.25 8.12 -14.77
CA VAL A 199 -2.83 8.48 -14.96
C VAL A 199 -2.79 9.98 -15.26
N SER A 200 -2.40 10.79 -14.27
CA SER A 200 -2.25 12.23 -14.51
C SER A 200 -1.09 12.48 -15.48
N GLU A 201 -1.19 13.49 -16.35
CA GLU A 201 -0.05 13.91 -17.16
C GLU A 201 1.16 14.19 -16.25
N GLY A 202 2.28 13.51 -16.53
CA GLY A 202 3.52 13.63 -15.74
C GLY A 202 3.69 12.61 -14.60
N GLU A 203 2.71 11.77 -14.27
CA GLU A 203 2.89 10.73 -13.25
C GLU A 203 3.73 9.55 -13.77
N ASN A 204 4.82 9.23 -13.06
CA ASN A 204 5.69 8.07 -13.30
C ASN A 204 5.07 6.78 -12.76
N CYS A 205 3.89 6.42 -13.27
CA CYS A 205 3.25 5.13 -13.02
C CYS A 205 3.98 4.01 -13.76
N VAL A 206 4.28 2.91 -13.06
CA VAL A 206 4.74 1.65 -13.63
C VAL A 206 3.55 0.71 -13.71
N ALA A 207 2.90 0.65 -14.87
CA ALA A 207 1.78 -0.25 -15.11
C ALA A 207 2.27 -1.51 -15.82
N SER A 208 2.56 -2.56 -15.06
CA SER A 208 3.18 -3.80 -15.57
C SER A 208 2.47 -5.04 -15.06
N TYR A 209 1.96 -5.87 -15.97
CA TYR A 209 1.35 -7.18 -15.62
C TYR A 209 2.38 -8.21 -15.17
N VAL A 210 3.68 -7.99 -15.44
CA VAL A 210 4.73 -8.89 -14.96
C VAL A 210 5.08 -8.66 -13.48
N ASN A 211 4.54 -7.61 -12.86
CA ASN A 211 4.58 -7.43 -11.40
C ASN A 211 3.52 -8.31 -10.70
N PHE A 212 3.62 -9.63 -10.92
CA PHE A 212 2.70 -10.63 -10.36
C PHE A 212 3.30 -11.32 -9.12
N LEU A 213 2.40 -11.92 -8.33
CA LEU A 213 2.75 -12.73 -7.17
C LEU A 213 2.41 -14.20 -7.39
N ASN A 214 3.42 -15.06 -7.29
CA ASN A 214 3.24 -16.51 -7.22
C ASN A 214 2.84 -16.92 -5.80
N VAL A 215 1.79 -17.73 -5.69
CA VAL A 215 1.32 -18.33 -4.44
C VAL A 215 1.11 -19.83 -4.63
N ASN A 216 0.97 -20.58 -3.53
CA ASN A 216 0.71 -22.00 -3.62
C ASN A 216 -0.59 -22.27 -4.40
N GLY A 217 -0.47 -22.92 -5.56
CA GLY A 217 -1.60 -23.28 -6.43
C GLY A 217 -2.19 -22.12 -7.24
N GLY A 218 -1.57 -20.94 -7.26
CA GLY A 218 -2.14 -19.78 -7.95
C GLY A 218 -1.16 -18.67 -8.28
N ILE A 219 -1.64 -17.75 -9.12
CA ILE A 219 -0.93 -16.51 -9.47
C ILE A 219 -1.88 -15.35 -9.36
N ILE A 220 -1.39 -14.27 -8.76
CA ILE A 220 -2.10 -13.01 -8.65
C ILE A 220 -1.45 -12.02 -9.61
N ILE A 221 -2.19 -11.57 -10.62
CA ILE A 221 -1.74 -10.55 -11.58
C ILE A 221 -2.56 -9.26 -11.39
N PRO A 222 -1.98 -8.07 -11.64
CA PRO A 222 -2.73 -6.83 -11.57
C PRO A 222 -3.76 -6.74 -12.71
N LYS A 223 -4.83 -5.97 -12.50
CA LYS A 223 -5.80 -5.54 -13.52
C LYS A 223 -5.87 -4.01 -13.48
N PHE A 224 -5.56 -3.35 -14.60
CA PHE A 224 -5.38 -1.89 -14.66
C PHE A 224 -6.61 -1.15 -15.19
N GLY A 225 -7.55 -1.82 -15.84
CA GLY A 225 -8.75 -1.21 -16.44
C GLY A 225 -8.66 -0.98 -17.94
N ASP A 226 -7.57 -1.38 -18.60
CA ASP A 226 -7.53 -1.53 -20.06
C ASP A 226 -8.06 -2.93 -20.41
N GLU A 227 -9.38 -3.06 -20.60
CA GLU A 227 -10.07 -4.35 -20.75
C GLU A 227 -9.41 -5.30 -21.76
N GLU A 228 -8.93 -4.75 -22.88
CA GLU A 228 -8.27 -5.53 -23.93
C GLU A 228 -6.94 -6.11 -23.42
N ARG A 229 -6.10 -5.29 -22.79
CA ARG A 229 -4.78 -5.70 -22.28
C ARG A 229 -4.91 -6.55 -21.03
N ASP A 230 -5.88 -6.25 -20.16
CA ASP A 230 -6.21 -7.03 -18.98
C ASP A 230 -6.60 -8.47 -19.36
N ALA A 231 -7.45 -8.63 -20.38
CA ALA A 231 -7.87 -9.95 -20.88
C ALA A 231 -6.70 -10.69 -21.56
N GLN A 232 -5.90 -9.99 -22.36
CA GLN A 232 -4.71 -10.58 -23.02
C GLN A 232 -3.68 -11.06 -21.99
N ALA A 233 -3.41 -10.27 -20.95
CA ALA A 233 -2.52 -10.66 -19.86
C ALA A 233 -3.07 -11.89 -19.13
N LEU A 234 -4.36 -11.90 -18.76
CA LEU A 234 -4.99 -13.06 -18.11
C LEU A 234 -4.84 -14.34 -18.95
N GLU A 235 -5.12 -14.27 -20.25
CA GLU A 235 -4.99 -15.43 -21.16
C GLU A 235 -3.55 -15.87 -21.36
N LEU A 236 -2.59 -14.94 -21.42
CA LEU A 236 -1.17 -15.26 -21.44
C LEU A 236 -0.78 -16.02 -20.17
N PHE A 237 -1.10 -15.49 -18.99
CA PHE A 237 -0.72 -16.11 -17.72
C PHE A 237 -1.39 -17.47 -17.50
N LYS A 238 -2.64 -17.68 -17.94
CA LYS A 238 -3.27 -19.01 -17.94
C LYS A 238 -2.53 -20.03 -18.80
N LYS A 239 -2.06 -19.61 -19.98
CA LYS A 239 -1.24 -20.48 -20.86
C LYS A 239 0.13 -20.74 -20.28
N LEU A 240 0.74 -19.73 -19.66
CA LEU A 240 2.04 -19.86 -19.02
C LEU A 240 1.98 -20.72 -17.77
N TYR A 241 0.84 -20.78 -17.06
CA TYR A 241 0.68 -21.55 -15.83
C TYR A 241 -0.59 -22.41 -15.85
N PRO A 242 -0.62 -23.49 -16.65
CA PRO A 242 -1.83 -24.28 -16.89
C PRO A 242 -2.37 -24.97 -15.63
N ASP A 243 -1.49 -25.29 -14.67
CA ASP A 243 -1.84 -25.99 -13.43
C ASP A 243 -2.12 -25.04 -12.26
N MET A 244 -2.10 -23.73 -12.47
CA MET A 244 -2.31 -22.73 -11.41
C MET A 244 -3.58 -21.93 -11.65
N ARG A 245 -4.25 -21.55 -10.55
CA ARG A 245 -5.36 -20.60 -10.60
C ARG A 245 -4.83 -19.18 -10.80
N VAL A 246 -5.03 -18.62 -11.98
CA VAL A 246 -4.73 -17.20 -12.25
C VAL A 246 -5.90 -16.32 -11.78
N SER A 247 -5.61 -15.38 -10.90
CA SER A 247 -6.58 -14.42 -10.35
C SER A 247 -6.11 -13.00 -10.60
N GLN A 248 -7.02 -12.16 -11.11
CA GLN A 248 -6.81 -10.72 -11.18
C GLN A 248 -7.28 -10.02 -9.91
N VAL A 249 -6.47 -9.07 -9.44
CA VAL A 249 -6.81 -8.12 -8.38
C VAL A 249 -7.02 -6.75 -9.02
N PHE A 250 -8.14 -6.13 -8.67
CA PHE A 250 -8.43 -4.74 -9.00
C PHE A 250 -7.65 -3.89 -8.02
N GLU A 251 -6.59 -3.25 -8.50
CA GLU A 251 -5.86 -2.26 -7.71
C GLU A 251 -6.37 -0.88 -8.15
N ARG A 252 -6.98 -0.16 -7.21
CA ARG A 252 -7.56 1.17 -7.41
C ARG A 252 -7.27 2.03 -6.16
N SER A 253 -6.01 2.16 -5.77
CA SER A 253 -5.63 3.06 -4.68
C SER A 253 -5.11 4.40 -5.21
N ASN A 254 -5.59 5.49 -4.60
CA ASN A 254 -5.07 6.85 -4.79
C ASN A 254 -4.24 7.33 -3.59
N PHE A 255 -4.06 6.50 -2.55
CA PHE A 255 -3.45 6.96 -1.31
C PHE A 255 -1.93 6.88 -1.39
N LYS A 256 -1.30 8.00 -1.77
CA LYS A 256 0.16 8.17 -1.62
C LYS A 256 0.54 8.46 -0.17
N ASP A 257 -0.36 9.08 0.62
CA ASP A 257 -0.23 9.33 2.06
C ASP A 257 -1.64 9.42 2.69
N GLU A 258 -1.85 8.85 3.88
CA GLU A 258 -3.08 9.09 4.65
C GLU A 258 -2.88 10.33 5.52
N ILE A 259 -3.33 11.49 5.02
CA ILE A 259 -3.37 12.71 5.83
C ILE A 259 -4.36 12.47 6.98
N GLY A 260 -3.84 12.41 8.21
CA GLY A 260 -4.63 12.25 9.43
C GLY A 260 -5.71 13.33 9.50
N ALA A 261 -6.96 12.91 9.62
CA ALA A 261 -8.08 13.79 9.88
C ALA A 261 -8.81 13.30 11.12
N ALA A 262 -9.42 14.21 11.87
CA ALA A 262 -10.34 13.83 12.92
C ALA A 262 -11.62 13.22 12.30
N ILE A 263 -12.13 12.18 12.96
CA ILE A 263 -13.36 11.45 12.62
C ILE A 263 -14.29 11.55 13.82
N THR A 264 -15.55 11.84 13.54
CA THR A 264 -16.60 11.93 14.53
C THR A 264 -17.55 10.75 14.35
N ILE A 265 -17.83 10.02 15.42
CA ILE A 265 -18.79 8.91 15.42
C ILE A 265 -19.84 9.17 16.50
N THR A 266 -21.07 9.41 16.06
CA THR A 266 -22.25 9.60 16.92
C THR A 266 -22.76 8.26 17.50
N PRO A 267 -23.65 8.28 18.51
CA PRO A 267 -24.08 7.06 19.21
C PRO A 267 -24.57 5.92 18.30
N ASN A 268 -25.28 6.23 17.23
CA ASN A 268 -25.73 5.23 16.25
C ASN A 268 -24.56 4.46 15.60
N GLY A 269 -23.47 5.14 15.27
CA GLY A 269 -22.26 4.51 14.75
C GLY A 269 -21.50 3.75 15.84
N MET A 270 -21.40 4.31 17.04
CA MET A 270 -20.72 3.66 18.17
C MET A 270 -21.43 2.39 18.62
N ARG A 271 -22.76 2.31 18.56
CA ARG A 271 -23.52 1.08 18.82
C ARG A 271 -23.14 -0.05 17.87
N ILE A 272 -22.92 0.27 16.59
CA ILE A 272 -22.47 -0.71 15.59
C ILE A 272 -21.06 -1.18 15.95
N LEU A 273 -20.15 -0.26 16.29
CA LEU A 273 -18.79 -0.62 16.68
C LEU A 273 -18.76 -1.47 17.96
N HIS A 274 -19.54 -1.10 18.99
CA HIS A 274 -19.67 -1.91 20.20
C HIS A 274 -20.28 -3.28 19.95
N HIS A 275 -21.23 -3.41 19.01
CA HIS A 275 -21.75 -4.70 18.59
C HIS A 275 -20.63 -5.61 18.04
N PHE A 276 -19.66 -5.05 17.33
CA PHE A 276 -18.47 -5.76 16.87
C PHE A 276 -17.39 -5.92 17.95
N GLY A 277 -17.63 -5.50 19.19
CA GLY A 277 -16.69 -5.60 20.30
C GLY A 277 -15.61 -4.51 20.35
N PHE A 278 -15.77 -3.44 19.57
CA PHE A 278 -14.82 -2.33 19.55
C PHE A 278 -14.83 -1.55 20.88
N ASP A 279 -13.65 -1.38 21.47
CA ASP A 279 -13.42 -0.48 22.61
C ASP A 279 -12.78 0.83 22.11
N PRO A 280 -13.45 1.99 22.21
CA PRO A 280 -12.94 3.25 21.70
C PRO A 280 -11.63 3.70 22.38
N LYS A 281 -11.28 3.16 23.55
CA LYS A 281 -10.00 3.46 24.22
C LYS A 281 -8.81 2.92 23.43
N THR A 282 -8.96 1.82 22.69
CA THR A 282 -7.85 1.29 21.87
C THR A 282 -7.49 2.23 20.72
N ALA A 283 -8.42 3.11 20.34
CA ALA A 283 -8.22 4.14 19.32
C ALA A 283 -7.94 5.53 19.92
N ARG A 284 -7.61 5.65 21.22
CA ARG A 284 -7.36 6.94 21.89
C ARG A 284 -8.53 7.93 21.72
N GLY A 285 -9.74 7.40 21.69
CA GLY A 285 -10.94 8.17 21.40
C GLY A 285 -11.27 9.15 22.52
N VAL A 286 -11.66 10.36 22.12
CA VAL A 286 -12.10 11.42 23.06
C VAL A 286 -13.62 11.51 23.03
N GLN A 287 -14.26 11.41 24.18
CA GLN A 287 -15.71 11.57 24.28
C GLN A 287 -16.10 13.03 24.14
N ASN A 288 -17.05 13.30 23.25
CA ASN A 288 -17.66 14.62 23.11
C ASN A 288 -18.64 14.86 24.26
N LYS A 289 -18.38 15.89 25.06
CA LYS A 289 -19.23 16.28 26.19
C LYS A 289 -19.96 17.60 25.98
N GLN A 290 -19.60 18.38 24.96
CA GLN A 290 -20.24 19.66 24.71
C GLN A 290 -20.10 20.16 23.27
N MET A 291 -20.93 21.14 22.92
CA MET A 291 -20.70 21.99 21.75
C MET A 291 -20.89 23.45 22.14
N ARG A 292 -19.90 24.27 21.83
CA ARG A 292 -19.92 25.72 22.05
C ARG A 292 -19.93 26.41 20.70
N MET A 293 -21.01 27.14 20.41
CA MET A 293 -21.07 28.05 19.27
C MET A 293 -20.75 29.45 19.76
N VAL A 294 -19.79 30.11 19.12
CA VAL A 294 -19.26 31.39 19.60
C VAL A 294 -19.42 32.53 18.60
N HIS A 295 -19.40 33.74 19.12
CA HIS A 295 -19.42 34.96 18.32
C HIS A 295 -18.08 35.16 17.59
N PRO A 296 -18.07 35.47 16.27
CA PRO A 296 -16.85 35.42 15.46
C PRO A 296 -15.81 36.52 15.75
N GLN A 297 -16.19 37.62 16.41
CA GLN A 297 -15.25 38.69 16.77
C GLN A 297 -14.90 38.72 18.26
N THR A 298 -15.80 38.26 19.14
CA THR A 298 -15.62 38.35 20.59
C THR A 298 -15.31 37.01 21.24
N PHE A 299 -15.54 35.90 20.52
CA PHE A 299 -15.42 34.52 20.99
C PHE A 299 -16.28 34.18 22.22
N GLU A 300 -17.23 35.05 22.57
CA GLU A 300 -18.22 34.78 23.61
C GLU A 300 -19.15 33.64 23.19
N ASP A 301 -19.49 32.78 24.15
CA ASP A 301 -20.41 31.68 23.94
C ASP A 301 -21.81 32.22 23.66
N LEU A 302 -22.33 31.90 22.48
CA LEU A 302 -23.71 32.20 22.08
C LEU A 302 -24.64 31.05 22.45
N VAL A 303 -24.19 29.82 22.22
CA VAL A 303 -24.92 28.59 22.52
C VAL A 303 -23.95 27.58 23.11
N VAL A 304 -24.34 26.97 24.23
CA VAL A 304 -23.60 25.86 24.85
C VAL A 304 -24.56 24.68 25.00
N GLU A 305 -24.29 23.62 24.24
CA GLU A 305 -25.02 22.36 24.31
C GLU A 305 -24.22 21.35 25.15
N ASN A 306 -24.91 20.65 26.05
CA ASN A 306 -24.30 19.64 26.91
C ASN A 306 -24.60 18.24 26.38
N PHE A 307 -23.53 17.49 26.09
CA PHE A 307 -23.59 16.11 25.59
C PHE A 307 -23.09 15.07 26.60
N SER A 308 -22.87 15.46 27.85
CA SER A 308 -22.36 14.57 28.91
C SER A 308 -23.30 13.42 29.28
N GLN A 309 -24.57 13.46 28.83
CA GLN A 309 -25.57 12.42 29.09
C GLN A 309 -25.96 11.61 27.84
N VAL A 310 -25.32 11.87 26.70
CA VAL A 310 -25.65 11.22 25.42
C VAL A 310 -25.50 9.70 25.49
N GLU A 311 -24.53 9.19 26.25
CA GLU A 311 -24.36 7.75 26.42
C GLU A 311 -25.52 7.11 27.19
N ASP A 312 -26.01 7.76 28.24
CA ASP A 312 -27.15 7.30 29.03
C ASP A 312 -28.44 7.33 28.20
N ASP A 313 -28.64 8.39 27.40
CA ASP A 313 -29.85 8.59 26.60
C ASP A 313 -29.94 7.63 25.39
N TYR A 314 -28.81 7.36 24.73
CA TYR A 314 -28.78 6.64 23.45
C TYR A 314 -28.09 5.27 23.51
N GLY A 315 -27.54 4.90 24.67
CA GLY A 315 -26.88 3.60 24.92
C GLY A 315 -25.50 3.45 24.27
N ALA A 316 -24.89 4.55 23.80
CA ALA A 316 -23.52 4.59 23.32
C ALA A 316 -22.98 6.04 23.29
N PRO A 317 -21.66 6.23 23.44
CA PRO A 317 -21.08 7.56 23.52
C PRO A 317 -21.02 8.27 22.17
N PHE A 318 -20.86 9.59 22.23
CA PHE A 318 -20.48 10.42 21.10
C PHE A 318 -18.96 10.61 21.12
N MET A 319 -18.25 10.10 20.12
CA MET A 319 -16.78 10.01 20.12
C MET A 319 -16.11 10.78 18.98
N PHE A 320 -14.93 11.30 19.28
CA PHE A 320 -13.95 11.80 18.33
C PHE A 320 -12.72 10.89 18.28
N PHE A 321 -12.19 10.69 17.09
CA PHE A 321 -11.02 9.87 16.86
C PHE A 321 -10.06 10.51 15.86
N HIS A 322 -8.78 10.29 16.05
CA HIS A 322 -7.79 10.53 15.02
C HIS A 322 -7.88 9.36 14.05
N ARG A 323 -8.05 9.64 12.75
CA ARG A 323 -8.31 8.61 11.74
C ARG A 323 -7.34 7.43 11.81
N VAL A 324 -6.05 7.72 11.91
CA VAL A 324 -5.00 6.68 11.95
C VAL A 324 -5.19 5.76 13.15
N ASP A 325 -5.61 6.28 14.29
CA ASP A 325 -5.79 5.49 15.53
C ASP A 325 -7.03 4.61 15.42
N LEU A 326 -8.13 5.20 14.95
CA LEU A 326 -9.37 4.47 14.67
C LEU A 326 -9.15 3.34 13.65
N HIS A 327 -8.48 3.64 12.54
CA HIS A 327 -8.17 2.64 11.52
C HIS A 327 -7.28 1.53 12.07
N THR A 328 -6.28 1.87 12.88
CA THR A 328 -5.36 0.90 13.48
C THR A 328 -6.10 -0.02 14.44
N ALA A 329 -6.91 0.53 15.35
CA ALA A 329 -7.71 -0.24 16.30
C ALA A 329 -8.75 -1.14 15.61
N LEU A 330 -9.44 -0.64 14.57
CA LEU A 330 -10.38 -1.46 13.79
C LEU A 330 -9.67 -2.57 13.01
N LYS A 331 -8.48 -2.28 12.46
CA LYS A 331 -7.63 -3.27 11.79
C LYS A 331 -7.20 -4.35 12.78
N GLU A 332 -6.71 -3.99 13.95
CA GLU A 332 -6.32 -4.93 15.00
C GLU A 332 -7.49 -5.81 15.46
N MET A 333 -8.66 -5.21 15.69
CA MET A 333 -9.88 -5.93 16.03
C MET A 333 -10.26 -6.94 14.95
N ALA A 334 -10.28 -6.52 13.68
CA ALA A 334 -10.60 -7.41 12.56
C ALA A 334 -9.61 -8.59 12.46
N LEU A 335 -8.34 -8.34 12.71
CA LEU A 335 -7.27 -9.35 12.65
C LEU A 335 -7.26 -10.29 13.86
N SER A 336 -7.88 -9.89 14.98
CA SER A 336 -8.05 -10.73 16.17
C SER A 336 -9.23 -11.71 16.09
N SER A 337 -10.13 -11.52 15.11
CA SER A 337 -11.30 -12.39 14.93
C SER A 337 -10.98 -13.60 14.05
N ASP A 338 -11.33 -14.80 14.52
CA ASP A 338 -11.21 -16.07 13.76
C ASP A 338 -12.39 -16.30 12.79
N GLU A 339 -13.33 -15.36 12.72
CA GLU A 339 -14.56 -15.50 11.95
C GLU A 339 -14.31 -15.38 10.44
N ARG A 340 -14.72 -16.44 9.72
CA ARG A 340 -14.73 -16.48 8.26
C ARG A 340 -16.10 -16.07 7.76
N TYR A 341 -16.17 -14.94 7.05
CA TYR A 341 -17.38 -14.54 6.32
C TYR A 341 -17.77 -15.61 5.28
N PRO A 342 -18.98 -16.21 5.36
CA PRO A 342 -19.33 -17.38 4.54
C PRO A 342 -20.03 -17.11 3.20
N GLU A 343 -20.15 -15.86 2.72
CA GLU A 343 -20.90 -15.57 1.49
C GLU A 343 -20.05 -14.99 0.37
N LYS A 344 -20.26 -15.51 -0.86
CA LYS A 344 -19.63 -14.98 -2.07
C LYS A 344 -20.31 -13.67 -2.43
N ALA A 345 -19.55 -12.59 -2.53
CA ALA A 345 -20.03 -11.29 -2.97
C ALA A 345 -19.93 -11.15 -4.50
N LYS A 346 -20.93 -10.48 -5.09
CA LYS A 346 -20.99 -10.14 -6.51
C LYS A 346 -20.74 -8.65 -6.69
N ILE A 347 -19.77 -8.29 -7.54
CA ILE A 347 -19.55 -6.92 -8.02
C ILE A 347 -20.05 -6.86 -9.46
N VAL A 348 -20.81 -5.82 -9.80
CA VAL A 348 -21.10 -5.45 -11.20
C VAL A 348 -20.41 -4.11 -11.45
N LEU A 349 -19.57 -4.04 -12.48
CA LEU A 349 -18.91 -2.80 -12.89
C LEU A 349 -19.83 -1.98 -13.80
N ASP A 350 -19.57 -0.68 -13.96
CA ASP A 350 -20.35 0.23 -14.82
C ASP A 350 -20.40 -0.23 -16.30
N ASN A 351 -19.43 -1.04 -16.74
CA ASN A 351 -19.39 -1.67 -18.07
C ASN A 351 -20.27 -2.95 -18.18
N GLY A 352 -20.94 -3.35 -17.11
CA GLY A 352 -21.76 -4.57 -17.02
C GLY A 352 -20.99 -5.84 -16.65
N GLU A 353 -19.65 -5.81 -16.53
CA GLU A 353 -18.88 -6.98 -16.11
C GLU A 353 -19.23 -7.40 -14.69
N THR A 354 -19.39 -8.71 -14.49
CA THR A 354 -19.74 -9.30 -13.20
C THR A 354 -18.58 -10.10 -12.63
N PHE A 355 -18.22 -9.85 -11.38
CA PHE A 355 -17.21 -10.61 -10.63
C PHE A 355 -17.82 -11.23 -9.38
N VAL A 356 -17.60 -12.53 -9.17
CA VAL A 356 -17.97 -13.22 -7.93
C VAL A 356 -16.69 -13.53 -7.15
N LYS A 357 -16.57 -12.99 -5.94
CA LYS A 357 -15.39 -13.11 -5.08
C LYS A 357 -15.79 -13.58 -3.68
N TYR A 358 -14.85 -14.18 -2.95
CA TYR A 358 -15.08 -14.60 -1.56
C TYR A 358 -15.05 -13.43 -0.57
N LEU A 359 -14.44 -12.30 -0.96
CA LEU A 359 -14.41 -11.08 -0.19
C LEU A 359 -14.37 -9.91 -1.17
N VAL A 360 -15.18 -8.89 -0.90
CA VAL A 360 -15.19 -7.61 -1.62
C VAL A 360 -15.05 -6.53 -0.56
N VAL A 361 -14.00 -5.73 -0.66
CA VAL A 361 -13.78 -4.57 0.20
C VAL A 361 -14.00 -3.33 -0.64
N VAL A 362 -15.00 -2.52 -0.28
CA VAL A 362 -15.28 -1.24 -0.94
C VAL A 362 -14.93 -0.12 0.03
N ALA A 363 -13.93 0.68 -0.32
CA ALA A 363 -13.38 1.75 0.51
C ALA A 363 -13.23 3.06 -0.29
N ASP A 364 -14.31 3.50 -0.95
CA ASP A 364 -14.30 4.67 -1.85
C ASP A 364 -15.02 5.91 -1.29
N GLY A 365 -15.39 5.88 -0.01
CA GLY A 365 -15.84 7.03 0.78
C GLY A 365 -17.14 7.65 0.25
N VAL A 366 -17.28 8.97 0.40
CA VAL A 366 -18.51 9.72 0.02
C VAL A 366 -18.83 9.67 -1.48
N ARG A 367 -17.92 9.17 -2.32
CA ARG A 367 -18.12 9.02 -3.77
C ARG A 367 -18.68 7.66 -4.16
N THR A 368 -19.00 6.82 -3.18
CA THR A 368 -19.52 5.48 -3.41
C THR A 368 -20.94 5.54 -3.99
N LYS A 369 -21.16 4.86 -5.13
CA LYS A 369 -22.51 4.65 -5.68
C LYS A 369 -23.27 3.52 -4.96
N LEU A 370 -22.59 2.76 -4.10
CA LEU A 370 -23.20 1.67 -3.35
C LEU A 370 -24.22 2.13 -2.33
N ILE A 371 -24.16 3.38 -1.88
CA ILE A 371 -25.21 3.97 -1.03
C ILE A 371 -26.53 3.88 -1.78
N ASP A 372 -26.58 4.32 -3.05
CA ASP A 372 -27.80 4.34 -3.85
C ASP A 372 -28.43 2.96 -3.99
N GLU A 373 -27.61 1.93 -4.22
CA GLU A 373 -28.04 0.54 -4.30
C GLU A 373 -28.52 0.00 -2.95
N THR A 374 -27.84 0.36 -1.86
CA THR A 374 -28.18 -0.12 -0.51
C THR A 374 -29.50 0.48 -0.04
N ILE A 375 -29.74 1.77 -0.29
CA ILE A 375 -30.95 2.48 0.14
C ILE A 375 -32.05 2.51 -0.93
N GLN A 376 -31.79 1.95 -2.13
CA GLN A 376 -32.71 1.91 -3.27
C GLN A 376 -33.20 3.30 -3.68
N LYS A 377 -32.30 4.29 -3.66
CA LYS A 377 -32.61 5.69 -3.95
C LYS A 377 -31.37 6.38 -4.49
N ASP A 378 -31.53 7.14 -5.59
CA ASP A 378 -30.48 7.98 -6.15
C ASP A 378 -30.13 9.13 -5.19
N VAL A 379 -28.85 9.25 -4.82
CA VAL A 379 -28.31 10.33 -3.98
C VAL A 379 -27.20 11.06 -4.75
N PRO A 380 -27.56 11.97 -5.67
CA PRO A 380 -26.57 12.66 -6.48
C PRO A 380 -25.64 13.52 -5.61
N LEU A 381 -24.35 13.53 -5.97
CA LEU A 381 -23.38 14.43 -5.36
C LEU A 381 -23.58 15.85 -5.87
N GLU A 382 -23.97 16.75 -4.98
CA GLU A 382 -24.10 18.17 -5.28
C GLU A 382 -22.85 18.93 -4.85
N ASN A 383 -22.38 19.82 -5.72
CA ASN A 383 -21.34 20.77 -5.33
C ASN A 383 -21.95 21.84 -4.45
N ILE A 384 -21.55 21.83 -3.17
CA ILE A 384 -22.02 22.80 -2.17
C ILE A 384 -21.26 24.13 -2.20
N GLY A 385 -20.35 24.32 -3.17
CA GLY A 385 -19.59 25.56 -3.37
C GLY A 385 -18.62 25.90 -2.23
N SER A 386 -18.34 24.94 -1.34
CA SER A 386 -17.58 25.15 -0.11
C SER A 386 -16.27 24.38 -0.14
N SER A 387 -15.20 25.01 0.33
CA SER A 387 -13.89 24.39 0.52
C SER A 387 -13.63 24.20 2.00
N PHE A 388 -13.19 23.00 2.39
CA PHE A 388 -12.79 22.71 3.76
C PHE A 388 -11.28 22.54 3.84
N TYR A 389 -10.66 23.29 4.73
CA TYR A 389 -9.26 23.10 5.11
C TYR A 389 -9.23 22.42 6.47
N ARG A 390 -8.29 21.49 6.65
CA ARG A 390 -8.12 20.76 7.90
C ARG A 390 -6.64 20.74 8.25
N CYS A 391 -6.36 20.93 9.53
CA CYS A 391 -5.05 20.73 10.12
C CYS A 391 -5.22 20.06 11.48
N LEU A 392 -4.12 19.53 12.00
CA LEU A 392 -4.01 19.02 13.36
C LEU A 392 -2.99 19.88 14.09
N ILE A 393 -3.34 20.29 15.30
CA ILE A 393 -2.47 21.09 16.18
C ILE A 393 -2.45 20.39 17.54
N PRO A 394 -1.27 20.11 18.10
CA PRO A 394 -1.18 19.58 19.45
C PRO A 394 -1.81 20.54 20.46
N PHE A 395 -2.70 20.06 21.33
CA PHE A 395 -3.33 20.90 22.35
C PHE A 395 -2.32 21.46 23.36
N SER A 396 -1.15 20.83 23.52
CA SER A 396 -0.04 21.40 24.28
C SER A 396 0.40 22.75 23.72
N GLU A 397 0.55 22.86 22.39
CA GLU A 397 0.91 24.12 21.73
C GLU A 397 -0.22 25.16 21.80
N VAL A 398 -1.49 24.71 21.70
CA VAL A 398 -2.66 25.59 21.87
C VAL A 398 -2.69 26.19 23.28
N ASN A 399 -2.43 25.38 24.30
CA ASN A 399 -2.46 25.81 25.70
C ASN A 399 -1.23 26.63 26.12
N GLU A 400 -0.12 26.56 25.38
CA GLU A 400 1.05 27.42 25.58
C GLU A 400 0.85 28.83 24.99
N ASN A 401 -0.11 29.00 24.08
CA ASN A 401 -0.45 30.29 23.49
C ASN A 401 -1.46 31.04 24.38
N PRO A 402 -1.10 32.20 24.97
CA PRO A 402 -1.99 32.93 25.88
C PRO A 402 -3.33 33.34 25.27
N ASP A 403 -3.38 33.59 23.96
CA ASP A 403 -4.60 34.02 23.26
C ASP A 403 -5.58 32.86 23.04
N LEU A 404 -5.09 31.62 22.98
CA LEU A 404 -5.89 30.41 22.75
C LEU A 404 -6.16 29.64 24.05
N GLU A 405 -5.25 29.71 25.00
CA GLU A 405 -5.37 29.06 26.31
C GLU A 405 -6.67 29.47 27.01
N VAL A 406 -7.04 30.75 26.95
CA VAL A 406 -8.28 31.27 27.56
C VAL A 406 -9.56 30.63 26.99
N ILE A 407 -9.50 30.14 25.74
CA ILE A 407 -10.63 29.54 25.04
C ILE A 407 -10.80 28.07 25.40
N PHE A 408 -9.67 27.34 25.49
CA PHE A 408 -9.67 25.87 25.54
C PHE A 408 -9.26 25.28 26.89
N LYS A 409 -8.50 26.01 27.72
CA LYS A 409 -8.02 25.49 28.99
C LYS A 409 -9.17 25.28 29.97
N ASN A 410 -9.13 24.16 30.68
CA ASN A 410 -10.15 23.74 31.65
C ASN A 410 -11.57 23.60 31.07
N GLN A 411 -11.70 23.44 29.75
CA GLN A 411 -12.98 23.14 29.11
C GLN A 411 -13.14 21.63 28.93
N ASP A 412 -14.38 21.14 29.04
CA ASP A 412 -14.68 19.75 28.67
C ASP A 412 -14.43 19.53 27.17
N PRO A 413 -14.00 18.32 26.75
CA PRO A 413 -13.82 18.00 25.33
C PRO A 413 -15.12 18.20 24.55
N GLY A 414 -15.03 18.89 23.41
CA GLY A 414 -16.20 19.16 22.62
C GLY A 414 -15.92 19.96 21.37
N PHE A 415 -16.98 20.24 20.63
CA PHE A 415 -16.89 21.15 19.50
C PHE A 415 -16.79 22.60 19.99
N TRP A 416 -15.87 23.35 19.41
CA TRP A 416 -15.89 24.80 19.44
C TRP A 416 -16.09 25.28 18.00
N VAL A 417 -17.18 26.01 17.79
CA VAL A 417 -17.67 26.37 16.47
C VAL A 417 -17.78 27.89 16.39
N LEU A 418 -16.97 28.46 15.52
CA LEU A 418 -17.10 29.84 15.09
C LEU A 418 -17.80 29.85 13.75
N PHE A 419 -18.88 30.63 13.66
CA PHE A 419 -19.60 30.81 12.41
C PHE A 419 -19.88 32.28 12.13
N ASP A 420 -19.32 32.79 11.04
CA ASP A 420 -19.59 34.13 10.54
C ASP A 420 -20.53 34.06 9.33
N LEU A 421 -21.82 34.30 9.60
CA LEU A 421 -22.89 34.34 8.58
C LEU A 421 -22.65 35.41 7.52
N SER A 422 -21.93 36.50 7.83
CA SER A 422 -21.72 37.60 6.88
C SER A 422 -20.72 37.23 5.78
N THR A 423 -19.74 36.38 6.11
CA THR A 423 -18.71 35.91 5.18
C THR A 423 -18.92 34.47 4.72
N GLY A 424 -19.83 33.72 5.37
CA GLY A 424 -20.00 32.29 5.15
C GLY A 424 -18.81 31.47 5.65
N THR A 425 -18.00 32.02 6.56
CA THR A 425 -16.78 31.38 7.07
C THR A 425 -17.08 30.60 8.33
N PHE A 426 -16.60 29.35 8.38
CA PHE A 426 -16.75 28.46 9.52
C PHE A 426 -15.39 27.97 9.99
N LEU A 427 -15.20 27.95 11.30
CA LEU A 427 -14.09 27.24 11.95
C LEU A 427 -14.68 26.30 12.99
N VAL A 428 -14.32 25.02 12.88
CA VAL A 428 -14.75 23.97 13.81
C VAL A 428 -13.51 23.31 14.37
N THR A 429 -13.34 23.36 15.68
CA THR A 429 -12.25 22.68 16.39
C THR A 429 -12.83 21.67 17.36
N TYR A 430 -12.15 20.53 17.49
CA TYR A 430 -12.52 19.47 18.42
C TYR A 430 -11.28 18.58 18.65
N PRO A 431 -11.12 18.03 19.87
CA PRO A 431 -10.05 17.08 20.13
C PRO A 431 -10.34 15.77 19.41
N CYS A 432 -9.30 15.04 19.02
CA CYS A 432 -9.44 13.76 18.34
C CYS A 432 -8.50 12.67 18.85
N ARG A 433 -7.67 12.99 19.84
CA ARG A 433 -6.74 12.06 20.47
C ARG A 433 -6.58 12.50 21.92
N ASP A 434 -6.64 11.55 22.85
CA ASP A 434 -6.44 11.77 24.28
C ASP A 434 -4.96 11.99 24.67
#